data_AF-A0A101X8H3-F1
#
_entry.id   AF-A0A101X8H3-F1
#
_cell.length_a   1.000
_cell.length_b   1.000
_cell.length_c   1.000
_cell.angle_alpha   90.00
_cell.angle_beta   90.00
_cell.angle_gamma   90.00
#
_symmetry.space_group_name_H-M   'P 1'
#
loop_
_entity.id
_entity.type
_entity.pdbx_description
1 polymer ?
#
loop_
_entity_poly.entity_id
_entity_poly.type
_entity_poly.pdbx_seq_one_letter_code
_entity_poly.pdbx_strand_id
1 'polypeptide(L)'
;MVEDPLDALRRRFPGKSKAWLRRALARLGDVEEAGGYYIVKGRPDLGDRYPQYHVWWSEAEGRWVCTCYLTEWGPRRARDVCTHVAAVLLYRAHGSAERREGRYYVATAVVECPERPEADGEVYARVVAGRSIADYARPRWRVAVVAKTPRVAVRCGGAVALEAEGMEATYGEAKALAEEYVAGGGPA
;
A
#
# COMPACT_ATOMS: atom_id res chain seq x y z
N MET A 1 11.00 14.79 -6.20
CA MET A 1 9.62 14.85 -6.72
C MET A 1 8.71 14.12 -5.75
N VAL A 2 7.70 14.81 -5.20
CA VAL A 2 6.68 14.17 -4.34
C VAL A 2 5.74 13.34 -5.22
N GLU A 3 5.38 12.14 -4.78
CA GLU A 3 4.42 11.26 -5.44
C GLU A 3 3.25 10.97 -4.49
N ASP A 4 2.09 10.60 -5.02
CA ASP A 4 0.93 10.22 -4.21
C ASP A 4 1.21 8.83 -3.59
N PRO A 5 1.14 8.66 -2.25
CA PRO A 5 1.35 7.36 -1.63
C PRO A 5 0.48 6.23 -2.20
N LEU A 6 -0.69 6.56 -2.75
CA LEU A 6 -1.59 5.59 -3.38
C LEU A 6 -1.16 5.18 -4.79
N ASP A 7 -0.17 5.83 -5.41
CA ASP A 7 0.28 5.50 -6.78
C ASP A 7 0.85 4.07 -6.86
N ALA A 8 1.47 3.58 -5.79
CA ALA A 8 1.93 2.20 -5.72
C ALA A 8 0.75 1.21 -5.80
N LEU A 9 -0.33 1.50 -5.08
CA LEU A 9 -1.56 0.70 -5.16
C LEU A 9 -2.28 0.86 -6.49
N ARG A 10 -2.20 2.02 -7.17
CA ARG A 10 -2.75 2.19 -8.54
C ARG A 10 -2.05 1.31 -9.56
N ARG A 11 -0.73 1.14 -9.43
CA ARG A 11 0.03 0.23 -10.31
C ARG A 11 -0.40 -1.22 -10.12
N ARG A 12 -0.63 -1.62 -8.86
CA ARG A 12 -1.10 -2.96 -8.51
C ARG A 12 -2.56 -3.22 -8.88
N PHE A 13 -3.42 -2.22 -8.71
CA PHE A 13 -4.86 -2.29 -8.98
C PHE A 13 -5.26 -1.21 -10.00
N PRO A 14 -4.94 -1.41 -11.29
CA PRO A 14 -5.18 -0.42 -12.32
C PRO A 14 -6.69 -0.14 -12.48
N GLY A 15 -7.02 1.13 -12.78
CA GLY A 15 -8.40 1.57 -12.99
C GLY A 15 -9.23 1.80 -11.71
N LYS A 16 -8.68 1.54 -10.52
CA LYS A 16 -9.39 1.75 -9.25
C LYS A 16 -9.29 3.21 -8.78
N SER A 17 -10.40 3.71 -8.22
CA SER A 17 -10.46 5.07 -7.66
C SER A 17 -9.70 5.17 -6.33
N LYS A 18 -9.30 6.40 -5.95
CA LYS A 18 -8.68 6.70 -4.64
C LYS A 18 -9.49 6.15 -3.47
N ALA A 19 -10.81 6.35 -3.49
CA ALA A 19 -11.70 5.87 -2.45
C ALA A 19 -11.71 4.33 -2.36
N TRP A 20 -11.67 3.63 -3.50
CA TRP A 20 -11.58 2.18 -3.52
C TRP A 20 -10.24 1.69 -2.93
N LEU A 21 -9.12 2.33 -3.29
CA LEU A 21 -7.79 1.98 -2.78
C LEU A 21 -7.70 2.18 -1.25
N ARG A 22 -8.19 3.32 -0.75
CA ARG A 22 -8.25 3.58 0.71
C ARG A 22 -9.09 2.54 1.44
N ARG A 23 -10.21 2.13 0.87
CA ARG A 23 -11.06 1.07 1.43
C ARG A 23 -10.38 -0.30 1.45
N ALA A 24 -9.57 -0.64 0.44
CA ALA A 24 -8.79 -1.88 0.43
C ALA A 24 -7.70 -1.85 1.51
N LEU A 25 -6.97 -0.73 1.59
CA LEU A 25 -5.92 -0.52 2.59
C LEU A 25 -6.47 -0.56 4.03
N ALA A 26 -7.62 0.08 4.27
CA ALA A 26 -8.27 0.10 5.58
C ALA A 26 -8.78 -1.25 6.07
N ARG A 27 -8.86 -2.26 5.17
CA ARG A 27 -9.20 -3.64 5.50
C ARG A 27 -7.97 -4.51 5.76
N LEU A 28 -6.74 -4.00 5.59
CA LEU A 28 -5.52 -4.79 5.76
C LEU A 28 -5.42 -5.41 7.16
N GLY A 29 -5.82 -4.66 8.20
CA GLY A 29 -5.85 -5.13 9.59
C GLY A 29 -7.02 -6.03 9.96
N ASP A 30 -7.94 -6.24 9.01
CA ASP A 30 -9.15 -7.06 9.13
C ASP A 30 -8.97 -8.44 8.48
N VAL A 31 -7.79 -8.75 7.93
CA VAL A 31 -7.46 -10.03 7.28
C VAL A 31 -6.85 -11.03 8.27
N GLU A 32 -7.40 -12.24 8.27
CA GLU A 32 -6.91 -13.39 9.03
C GLU A 32 -6.71 -14.58 8.09
N GLU A 33 -5.61 -15.32 8.25
CA GLU A 33 -5.35 -16.54 7.48
C GLU A 33 -5.96 -17.76 8.17
N ALA A 34 -6.65 -18.59 7.39
CA ALA A 34 -7.35 -19.76 7.89
C ALA A 34 -7.13 -20.96 6.95
N GLY A 35 -6.09 -21.76 7.20
CA GLY A 35 -5.95 -23.11 6.62
C GLY A 35 -6.13 -23.21 5.10
N GLY A 36 -5.52 -22.29 4.33
CA GLY A 36 -5.57 -22.29 2.87
C GLY A 36 -6.54 -21.28 2.24
N TYR A 37 -7.26 -20.50 3.06
CA TYR A 37 -8.03 -19.34 2.63
C TYR A 37 -7.86 -18.18 3.62
N TYR A 38 -8.47 -17.04 3.32
CA TYR A 38 -8.42 -15.83 4.15
C TYR A 38 -9.82 -15.41 4.56
N ILE A 39 -9.95 -14.95 5.79
CA ILE A 39 -11.15 -14.32 6.33
C ILE A 39 -10.89 -12.82 6.40
N VAL A 40 -11.82 -12.02 5.88
CA VAL A 40 -11.80 -10.57 5.99
C VAL A 40 -12.99 -10.14 6.82
N LYS A 41 -12.74 -9.53 7.98
CA LYS A 41 -13.80 -8.99 8.84
C LYS A 41 -14.57 -7.90 8.10
N GLY A 42 -15.89 -7.96 8.20
CA GLY A 42 -16.80 -7.02 7.57
C GLY A 42 -16.83 -5.68 8.29
N ARG A 43 -16.77 -4.60 7.51
CA ARG A 43 -16.75 -3.21 7.96
C ARG A 43 -17.96 -2.44 7.39
N PRO A 44 -19.06 -2.28 8.14
CA PRO A 44 -20.24 -1.54 7.66
C PRO A 44 -19.91 -0.09 7.25
N ASP A 45 -18.98 0.55 7.96
CA ASP A 45 -18.41 1.87 7.64
C ASP A 45 -17.74 1.92 6.25
N LEU A 46 -17.26 0.78 5.75
CA LEU A 46 -16.66 0.65 4.43
C LEU A 46 -17.61 0.02 3.38
N GLY A 47 -18.90 -0.10 3.70
CA GLY A 47 -19.95 -0.59 2.80
C GLY A 47 -20.19 -2.10 2.83
N ASP A 48 -19.70 -2.80 3.85
CA ASP A 48 -19.91 -4.24 3.99
C ASP A 48 -21.26 -4.56 4.62
N ARG A 49 -21.98 -5.53 4.04
CA ARG A 49 -23.28 -6.00 4.55
C ARG A 49 -23.14 -7.16 5.54
N TYR A 50 -22.13 -8.00 5.35
CA TYR A 50 -21.91 -9.21 6.14
C TYR A 50 -20.75 -9.03 7.13
N PRO A 51 -20.77 -9.73 8.27
CA PRO A 51 -19.76 -9.58 9.32
C PRO A 51 -18.39 -10.17 8.94
N GLN A 52 -18.32 -11.02 7.92
CA GLN A 52 -17.07 -11.57 7.41
C GLN A 52 -17.23 -12.00 5.95
N TYR A 53 -16.09 -12.06 5.25
CA TYR A 53 -15.98 -12.52 3.88
C TYR A 53 -14.85 -13.52 3.78
N HIS A 54 -15.07 -14.59 3.01
CA HIS A 54 -14.04 -15.59 2.77
C HIS A 54 -13.45 -15.34 1.39
N VAL A 55 -12.13 -15.39 1.31
CA VAL A 55 -11.34 -15.12 0.10
C VAL A 55 -10.36 -16.26 -0.11
N TRP A 56 -10.35 -16.82 -1.32
CA TRP A 56 -9.46 -17.92 -1.68
C TRP A 56 -9.01 -17.82 -3.14
N TRP A 57 -7.92 -18.50 -3.46
CA TRP A 57 -7.55 -18.74 -4.86
C TRP A 57 -8.37 -19.92 -5.39
N SER A 58 -9.11 -19.71 -6.48
CA SER A 58 -9.84 -20.77 -7.17
C SER A 58 -9.00 -21.28 -8.33
N GLU A 59 -8.47 -22.50 -8.22
CA GLU A 59 -7.75 -23.15 -9.32
C GLU A 59 -8.66 -23.37 -10.54
N ALA A 60 -9.94 -23.65 -10.31
CA ALA A 60 -10.91 -23.86 -11.38
C ALA A 60 -11.19 -22.57 -12.19
N GLU A 61 -11.15 -21.40 -11.55
CA GLU A 61 -11.37 -20.10 -12.20
C GLU A 61 -10.07 -19.36 -12.54
N GLY A 62 -8.91 -19.87 -12.10
CA GLY A 62 -7.60 -19.23 -12.26
C GLY A 62 -7.53 -17.82 -11.66
N ARG A 63 -8.28 -17.55 -10.58
CA ARG A 63 -8.38 -16.21 -9.97
C ARG A 63 -8.73 -16.24 -8.49
N TRP A 64 -8.54 -15.11 -7.82
CA TRP A 64 -9.05 -14.88 -6.47
C TRP A 64 -10.58 -14.73 -6.46
N VAL A 65 -11.22 -15.46 -5.57
CA VAL A 65 -12.67 -15.47 -5.37
C VAL A 65 -12.99 -14.98 -3.96
N CYS A 66 -14.09 -14.24 -3.83
CA CYS A 66 -14.60 -13.74 -2.56
C CYS A 66 -16.10 -14.02 -2.43
N THR A 67 -16.56 -14.37 -1.23
CA THR A 67 -18.00 -14.56 -0.97
C THR A 67 -18.84 -13.31 -1.23
N CYS A 68 -18.25 -12.09 -1.28
CA CYS A 68 -18.98 -10.88 -1.66
C CYS A 68 -19.53 -10.93 -3.11
N TYR A 69 -18.97 -11.81 -3.96
CA TYR A 69 -19.42 -12.06 -5.32
C TYR A 69 -20.72 -12.86 -5.40
N LEU A 70 -21.16 -13.49 -4.30
CA LEU A 70 -22.36 -14.32 -4.25
C LEU A 70 -23.62 -13.52 -3.91
N THR A 71 -23.51 -12.19 -3.88
CA THR A 71 -24.62 -11.27 -3.58
C THR A 71 -25.34 -10.82 -4.85
N GLU A 72 -26.49 -10.17 -4.72
CA GLU A 72 -27.27 -9.61 -5.84
C GLU A 72 -26.46 -8.64 -6.73
N TRP A 73 -25.46 -7.96 -6.16
CA TRP A 73 -24.51 -7.08 -6.87
C TRP A 73 -23.20 -7.77 -7.26
N GLY A 74 -23.09 -9.04 -6.92
CA GLY A 74 -21.94 -9.90 -7.07
C GLY A 74 -21.44 -10.09 -8.49
N PRO A 75 -22.30 -10.29 -9.52
CA PRO A 75 -21.85 -10.45 -10.90
C PRO A 75 -21.09 -9.26 -11.47
N ARG A 76 -21.43 -8.02 -11.07
CA ARG A 76 -20.65 -6.82 -11.45
C ARG A 76 -19.29 -6.78 -10.77
N ARG A 77 -19.23 -7.16 -9.49
CA ARG A 77 -17.98 -7.18 -8.71
C ARG A 77 -17.08 -8.36 -9.09
N ALA A 78 -17.66 -9.49 -9.50
CA ALA A 78 -16.94 -10.70 -9.88
C ALA A 78 -16.14 -10.53 -11.17
N ARG A 79 -16.50 -9.57 -12.02
CA ARG A 79 -15.74 -9.19 -13.23
C ARG A 79 -14.41 -8.50 -12.91
N ASP A 80 -14.14 -8.22 -11.64
CA ASP A 80 -13.01 -7.41 -11.21
C ASP A 80 -12.58 -7.80 -9.77
N VAL A 81 -11.48 -7.23 -9.30
CA VAL A 81 -11.01 -7.38 -7.93
C VAL A 81 -11.89 -6.53 -7.01
N CYS A 82 -12.40 -7.12 -5.91
CA CYS A 82 -13.08 -6.39 -4.84
C CYS A 82 -12.10 -5.91 -3.76
N THR A 83 -12.52 -5.00 -2.89
CA THR A 83 -11.65 -4.47 -1.82
C THR A 83 -11.24 -5.55 -0.81
N HIS A 84 -12.03 -6.62 -0.64
CA HIS A 84 -11.66 -7.75 0.22
C HIS A 84 -10.52 -8.59 -0.39
N VAL A 85 -10.61 -8.92 -1.68
CA VAL A 85 -9.53 -9.60 -2.40
C VAL A 85 -8.26 -8.76 -2.39
N ALA A 86 -8.38 -7.45 -2.64
CA ALA A 86 -7.22 -6.56 -2.60
C ALA A 86 -6.57 -6.47 -1.22
N ALA A 87 -7.36 -6.45 -0.15
CA ALA A 87 -6.82 -6.50 1.22
C ALA A 87 -6.01 -7.78 1.46
N VAL A 88 -6.49 -8.93 0.97
CA VAL A 88 -5.76 -10.21 1.05
C VAL A 88 -4.47 -10.19 0.22
N LEU A 89 -4.52 -9.62 -0.98
CA LEU A 89 -3.32 -9.50 -1.82
C LEU A 89 -2.25 -8.61 -1.17
N LEU A 90 -2.66 -7.52 -0.52
CA LEU A 90 -1.76 -6.66 0.26
C LEU A 90 -1.25 -7.38 1.51
N TYR A 91 -2.12 -8.10 2.23
CA TYR A 91 -1.74 -8.92 3.38
C TYR A 91 -0.68 -9.96 3.01
N ARG A 92 -0.84 -10.64 1.88
CA ARG A 92 0.14 -11.62 1.41
C ARG A 92 1.49 -11.00 1.03
N ALA A 93 1.49 -9.74 0.60
CA ALA A 93 2.72 -9.04 0.21
C ALA A 93 3.47 -8.45 1.42
N HIS A 94 2.75 -7.96 2.42
CA HIS A 94 3.30 -7.11 3.49
C HIS A 94 3.00 -7.61 4.92
N GLY A 95 2.21 -8.67 5.05
CA GLY A 95 1.72 -9.20 6.33
C GLY A 95 0.47 -8.47 6.85
N SER A 96 0.10 -8.79 8.10
CA SER A 96 -0.98 -8.10 8.79
C SER A 96 -0.62 -6.64 9.05
N ALA A 97 -1.64 -5.76 9.10
CA ALA A 97 -1.42 -4.39 9.51
C ALA A 97 -0.90 -4.37 10.95
N GLU A 98 0.38 -4.04 11.12
CA GLU A 98 1.00 -3.94 12.43
C GLU A 98 0.24 -2.90 13.27
N ARG A 99 -0.19 -3.32 14.46
CA ARG A 99 -1.01 -2.51 15.34
C ARG A 99 -0.11 -1.65 16.22
N ARG A 100 0.04 -0.38 15.85
CA ARG A 100 0.59 0.66 16.71
C ARG A 100 -0.44 1.76 16.88
N GLU A 101 -0.68 2.17 18.12
CA GLU A 101 -1.59 3.27 18.42
C GLU A 101 -1.03 4.60 17.94
N GLY A 102 -1.94 5.52 17.64
CA GLY A 102 -1.63 6.88 17.19
C GLY A 102 -1.88 7.11 15.70
N ARG A 103 -1.75 8.38 15.32
CA ARG A 103 -1.85 8.83 13.93
C ARG A 103 -0.47 8.85 13.31
N TYR A 104 -0.37 8.29 12.12
CA TYR A 104 0.85 8.27 11.32
C TYR A 104 0.57 8.94 9.97
N TYR A 105 1.64 9.36 9.33
CA TYR A 105 1.61 10.00 8.02
C TYR A 105 2.63 9.32 7.13
N VAL A 106 2.23 9.03 5.89
CA VAL A 106 3.12 8.48 4.87
C VAL A 106 3.35 9.49 3.77
N ALA A 107 4.61 9.80 3.48
CA ALA A 107 5.02 10.63 2.36
C ALA A 107 5.91 9.83 1.41
N THR A 108 5.66 9.95 0.11
CA THR A 108 6.41 9.25 -0.93
C THR A 108 7.05 10.22 -1.88
N ALA A 109 8.29 9.96 -2.28
CA ALA A 109 9.02 10.81 -3.21
C ALA A 109 10.12 10.03 -3.95
N VAL A 110 10.49 10.55 -5.12
CA VAL A 110 11.76 10.23 -5.77
C VAL A 110 12.75 11.37 -5.53
N VAL A 111 13.90 11.08 -4.94
CA VAL A 111 14.97 12.06 -4.67
C VAL A 111 16.29 11.62 -5.27
N GLU A 112 17.15 12.58 -5.60
CA GLU A 112 18.53 12.33 -6.03
C GLU A 112 19.44 12.60 -4.84
N CYS A 113 20.01 11.55 -4.27
CA CYS A 113 20.93 11.65 -3.14
C CYS A 113 22.20 10.85 -3.46
N PRO A 114 23.40 11.35 -3.10
CA PRO A 114 24.64 10.58 -3.22
C PRO A 114 24.63 9.33 -2.32
N GLU A 115 23.91 9.41 -1.21
CA GLU A 115 23.79 8.35 -0.21
C GLU A 115 22.31 8.04 0.08
N ARG A 116 22.05 7.07 0.96
CA ARG A 116 20.68 6.75 1.35
C ARG A 116 20.03 7.97 2.03
N PRO A 117 18.84 8.40 1.59
CA PRO A 117 18.14 9.53 2.18
C PRO A 117 17.68 9.24 3.62
N GLU A 118 17.59 10.30 4.40
CA GLU A 118 17.15 10.31 5.80
C GLU A 118 15.88 11.15 5.96
N ALA A 119 15.12 10.95 7.04
CA ALA A 119 13.97 11.78 7.38
C ALA A 119 13.63 11.65 8.86
N ASP A 120 12.81 12.57 9.37
CA ASP A 120 12.25 12.47 10.72
C ASP A 120 11.12 11.43 10.73
N GLY A 121 11.49 10.15 10.89
CA GLY A 121 10.57 9.02 10.86
C GLY A 121 11.24 7.73 10.39
N GLU A 122 10.42 6.72 10.12
CA GLU A 122 10.90 5.45 9.58
C GLU A 122 11.04 5.54 8.06
N VAL A 123 12.24 5.26 7.54
CA VAL A 123 12.60 5.49 6.14
C VAL A 123 12.75 4.17 5.36
N TYR A 124 11.85 4.00 4.39
CA TYR A 124 11.89 2.96 3.39
C TYR A 124 12.50 3.57 2.13
N ALA A 125 13.65 3.05 1.67
CA ALA A 125 14.33 3.61 0.51
C ALA A 125 14.89 2.49 -0.38
N ARG A 126 14.72 2.63 -1.70
CA ARG A 126 15.30 1.75 -2.70
C ARG A 126 15.83 2.55 -3.88
N VAL A 127 17.03 2.20 -4.32
CA VAL A 127 17.64 2.78 -5.52
C VAL A 127 16.79 2.40 -6.73
N VAL A 128 16.45 3.39 -7.55
CA VAL A 128 15.86 3.21 -8.87
C VAL A 128 17.00 2.87 -9.82
N ALA A 129 16.93 1.73 -10.49
CA ALA A 129 17.97 1.31 -11.43
C ALA A 129 18.16 2.38 -12.53
N GLY A 130 19.38 2.93 -12.58
CA GLY A 130 19.82 3.82 -13.64
C GLY A 130 20.04 3.06 -14.95
N ARG A 131 20.11 3.80 -16.07
CA ARG A 131 20.47 3.26 -17.39
C ARG A 131 21.82 3.79 -17.90
N SER A 132 22.45 4.69 -17.15
CA SER A 132 23.69 5.37 -17.54
C SER A 132 24.71 5.41 -16.39
N ILE A 133 25.99 5.60 -16.73
CA ILE A 133 27.08 5.78 -15.75
C ILE A 133 26.84 7.02 -14.87
N ALA A 134 26.23 8.09 -15.43
CA ALA A 134 25.89 9.29 -14.67
C ALA A 134 24.89 9.04 -13.54
N ASP A 135 24.00 8.05 -13.71
CA ASP A 135 23.03 7.65 -12.67
C ASP A 135 23.71 7.03 -11.43
N TYR A 136 24.96 6.55 -11.55
CA TYR A 136 25.72 6.02 -10.41
C TYR A 136 26.37 7.13 -9.57
N ALA A 137 26.65 8.29 -10.14
CA ALA A 137 27.23 9.41 -9.40
C ALA A 137 26.20 10.12 -8.51
N ARG A 138 24.91 10.10 -8.91
CA ARG A 138 23.77 10.60 -8.11
C ARG A 138 22.57 9.66 -8.30
N PRO A 139 22.53 8.54 -7.57
CA PRO A 139 21.44 7.60 -7.71
C PRO A 139 20.10 8.25 -7.34
N ARG A 140 19.08 7.85 -8.09
CA ARG A 140 17.68 8.18 -7.77
C ARG A 140 17.16 7.17 -6.76
N TRP A 141 16.52 7.66 -5.72
CA TRP A 141 15.93 6.86 -4.64
C TRP A 141 14.42 7.02 -4.67
N ARG A 142 13.69 5.90 -4.71
CA ARG A 142 12.31 5.88 -4.24
C ARG A 142 12.35 5.84 -2.73
N VAL A 143 11.71 6.81 -2.10
CA VAL A 143 11.66 6.98 -0.66
C VAL A 143 10.22 7.03 -0.23
N ALA A 144 9.87 6.23 0.77
CA ALA A 144 8.66 6.39 1.55
C ALA A 144 9.06 6.61 3.01
N VAL A 145 8.42 7.57 3.67
CA VAL A 145 8.68 7.90 5.06
C VAL A 145 7.39 7.74 5.83
N VAL A 146 7.45 7.02 6.95
CA VAL A 146 6.36 6.91 7.93
C VAL A 146 6.72 7.75 9.15
N ALA A 147 5.93 8.79 9.43
CA ALA A 147 6.21 9.76 10.48
C ALA A 147 5.01 9.97 11.40
N LYS A 148 5.24 10.52 12.60
CA LYS A 148 4.18 10.97 13.52
C LYS A 148 3.73 12.41 13.27
N THR A 149 4.44 13.13 12.40
CA THR A 149 4.13 14.52 12.02
C THR A 149 3.65 14.58 10.58
N PRO A 150 2.70 15.48 10.26
CA PRO A 150 2.15 15.59 8.90
C PRO A 150 3.15 16.13 7.89
N ARG A 151 4.05 17.03 8.31
CA ARG A 151 5.13 17.53 7.45
C ARG A 151 6.35 16.65 7.60
N VAL A 152 6.82 16.11 6.48
CA VAL A 152 7.99 15.24 6.40
C VAL A 152 9.08 15.93 5.60
N ALA A 153 10.28 16.01 6.17
CA ALA A 153 11.47 16.50 5.49
C ALA A 153 12.40 15.33 5.17
N VAL A 154 12.68 15.12 3.89
CA VAL A 154 13.69 14.18 3.40
C VAL A 154 15.02 14.91 3.25
N ARG A 155 16.09 14.33 3.78
CA ARG A 155 17.44 14.90 3.79
C ARG A 155 18.42 14.03 3.01
N CYS A 156 19.34 14.66 2.30
CA CYS A 156 20.52 14.02 1.73
C CYS A 156 21.77 14.62 2.40
N GLY A 157 22.57 13.83 3.11
CA GLY A 157 23.80 14.33 3.76
C GLY A 157 23.56 15.50 4.71
N GLY A 158 22.46 15.44 5.49
CA GLY A 158 22.08 16.49 6.45
C GLY A 158 21.33 17.70 5.88
N ALA A 159 21.35 17.94 4.56
CA ALA A 159 20.60 19.02 3.92
C ALA A 159 19.19 18.57 3.53
N VAL A 160 18.18 19.43 3.74
CA VAL A 160 16.79 19.16 3.30
C VAL A 160 16.75 19.13 1.77
N ALA A 161 16.48 17.95 1.22
CA ALA A 161 16.36 17.73 -0.22
C ALA A 161 14.92 17.94 -0.70
N LEU A 162 13.94 17.64 0.14
CA LEU A 162 12.52 17.75 -0.19
C LEU A 162 11.67 17.82 1.08
N GLU A 163 10.58 18.57 1.03
CA GLU A 163 9.51 18.52 2.02
C GLU A 163 8.21 18.05 1.35
N ALA A 164 7.42 17.27 2.08
CA ALA A 164 6.10 16.81 1.65
C ALA A 164 5.11 16.79 2.80
N GLU A 165 3.84 16.99 2.46
CA GLU A 165 2.72 16.69 3.35
C GLU A 165 2.37 15.20 3.23
N GLY A 166 2.43 14.48 4.35
CA GLY A 166 2.13 13.06 4.40
C GLY A 166 0.63 12.79 4.41
N MET A 167 0.23 11.67 3.81
CA MET A 167 -1.13 11.16 3.91
C MET A 167 -1.35 10.54 5.28
N GLU A 168 -2.35 11.01 6.02
CA GLU A 168 -2.76 10.40 7.29
C GLU A 168 -3.22 8.95 7.09
N ALA A 169 -2.74 8.06 7.96
CA ALA A 169 -3.05 6.65 7.98
C ALA A 169 -2.77 6.06 9.38
N THR A 170 -3.24 4.85 9.64
CA THR A 170 -2.71 4.03 10.74
C THR A 170 -1.29 3.58 10.42
N TYR A 171 -0.53 3.15 11.44
CA TYR A 171 0.83 2.68 11.21
C TYR A 171 0.90 1.52 10.20
N GLY A 172 0.06 0.49 10.34
CA GLY A 172 0.08 -0.67 9.45
C GLY A 172 -0.27 -0.32 8.01
N GLU A 173 -1.21 0.61 7.79
CA GLU A 173 -1.53 1.13 6.47
C GLU A 173 -0.36 1.93 5.87
N ALA A 174 0.26 2.81 6.66
CA ALA A 174 1.40 3.63 6.25
C ALA A 174 2.61 2.75 5.87
N LYS A 175 2.89 1.73 6.67
CA LYS A 175 3.95 0.74 6.42
C LYS A 175 3.72 -0.02 5.11
N ALA A 176 2.52 -0.59 4.92
CA ALA A 176 2.21 -1.32 3.70
C ALA A 176 2.31 -0.43 2.44
N LEU A 177 1.88 0.84 2.52
CA LEU A 177 2.07 1.79 1.44
C LEU A 177 3.55 2.07 1.17
N ALA A 178 4.35 2.23 2.22
CA ALA A 178 5.78 2.49 2.10
C ALA A 178 6.51 1.30 1.45
N GLU A 179 6.22 0.07 1.88
CA GLU A 179 6.77 -1.16 1.34
C GLU A 179 6.36 -1.37 -0.13
N GLU A 180 5.08 -1.23 -0.46
CA GLU A 180 4.59 -1.33 -1.84
C GLU A 180 5.23 -0.27 -2.76
N TYR A 181 5.41 0.94 -2.25
CA TYR A 181 6.03 2.04 -3.00
C TYR A 181 7.48 1.73 -3.38
N VAL A 182 8.30 1.30 -2.41
CA VAL A 182 9.71 0.99 -2.66
C VAL A 182 9.90 -0.32 -3.42
N ALA A 183 8.99 -1.28 -3.28
CA ALA A 183 8.95 -2.50 -4.11
C ALA A 183 8.63 -2.19 -5.57
N GLY A 184 7.94 -1.08 -5.84
CA GLY A 184 7.66 -0.57 -7.18
C GLY A 184 6.24 -0.79 -7.68
N GLY A 185 5.34 -1.37 -6.87
CA GLY A 185 3.95 -1.65 -7.27
C GLY A 185 3.89 -2.79 -8.29
N GLY A 186 4.02 -4.03 -7.84
CA GLY A 186 3.93 -5.21 -8.71
C GLY A 186 2.49 -5.52 -9.12
N PRO A 187 2.25 -6.22 -10.25
CA PRO A 187 0.91 -6.67 -10.59
C PRO A 187 0.34 -7.58 -9.49
N ALA A 188 -0.98 -7.48 -9.30
CA ALA A 188 -1.78 -8.27 -8.37
C ALA A 188 -1.85 -9.75 -8.74
#